data_AF-A0A6F8ZRA1-F1
#
_entry.id   AF-A0A6F8ZRA1-F1
#
_cell.length_a   1.000
_cell.length_b   1.000
_cell.length_c   1.000
_cell.angle_alpha   90.00
_cell.angle_beta   90.00
_cell.angle_gamma   90.00
#
_symmetry.space_group_name_H-M   'P 1'
#
loop_
_entity.id
_entity.type
_entity.pdbx_description
1 polymer ?
#
loop_
_entity_poly.entity_id
_entity_poly.type
_entity_poly.pdbx_seq_one_letter_code
_entity_poly.pdbx_strand_id
1 'polypeptide(L)'
;MRDVPFNLLVKSGSHLGTGLSPQLPYMDKDILGRETSTYTSLCAAINTYYLACSRCHLNCTYVLFSNKITFLMDLLLHQLTGGNTSETSHMAAAAVWHGNNEDKSIFGRSVNKQVFEGLTTGLLQTSTTVLSLLRPYVPDCGRGDAPRIMSPDTKTKTSLIEPFNTRAQDLISYVVNMGLIDKLYGCFLSVQGPVDESPKMSAFLQQATALQHAMCKLCFAVTGRSPSIFDNKRADPTGLTALLQSTDLVGVVHTLYCILLHSSSLPEPAAQSPQDPYAPGVIQVALTGLRFLNSFALLDLSAFQTVLSAEGLSLAFRHIVSSLLWYCSQHSSEELLHEVIICVGYFTVNHPDNQVIVQSGRQPSVLQKLCQLPFQYFSHPRLIKVLFPSLISACYNNPQNKVILQQEMSCVLLATFIQDGASSKNHPDNRMHQGDKVSQPLDYCELSNRFPRDQWDSALQFFLKKQED
;
A
#
# COMPACT_ATOMS: atom_id res chain seq x y z
N MET A 1 15.59 -38.94 59.80
CA MET A 1 14.98 -37.61 60.07
C MET A 1 14.57 -36.98 58.74
N ARG A 2 13.31 -36.86 58.32
CA ARG A 2 12.12 -37.66 58.65
C ARG A 2 11.24 -37.88 57.40
N ASP A 3 10.52 -38.98 57.18
CA ASP A 3 10.66 -40.40 57.61
C ASP A 3 9.61 -41.25 56.83
N VAL A 4 9.99 -42.47 56.35
CA VAL A 4 9.16 -43.72 56.35
C VAL A 4 7.94 -43.86 55.38
N PRO A 5 7.70 -45.00 54.66
CA PRO A 5 8.60 -46.08 54.21
C PRO A 5 8.27 -46.74 52.82
N PHE A 6 8.94 -47.88 52.59
CA PHE A 6 8.94 -48.87 51.49
C PHE A 6 7.69 -49.76 51.26
N ASN A 7 7.78 -50.57 50.19
CA ASN A 7 7.12 -51.87 49.88
C ASN A 7 5.76 -51.87 49.14
N LEU A 8 5.34 -52.88 48.35
CA LEU A 8 5.90 -53.95 47.49
C LEU A 8 4.68 -54.87 47.14
N LEU A 9 4.79 -55.71 46.10
CA LEU A 9 3.94 -56.90 45.79
C LEU A 9 2.50 -56.74 45.26
N VAL A 10 2.38 -56.91 43.93
CA VAL A 10 1.60 -57.96 43.24
C VAL A 10 0.27 -58.43 43.86
N LYS A 11 -0.84 -58.29 43.11
CA LYS A 11 -1.82 -59.39 42.94
C LYS A 11 -2.68 -59.29 41.67
N SER A 12 -2.99 -60.46 41.14
CA SER A 12 -3.78 -60.72 39.94
C SER A 12 -5.27 -60.42 40.13
N GLY A 13 -5.97 -60.04 39.06
CA GLY A 13 -7.42 -59.84 39.06
C GLY A 13 -8.04 -60.00 37.67
N SER A 14 -8.39 -61.23 37.30
CA SER A 14 -9.13 -61.53 36.08
C SER A 14 -10.64 -61.34 36.30
N HIS A 15 -11.31 -60.51 35.50
CA HIS A 15 -12.76 -60.61 35.30
C HIS A 15 -13.15 -60.19 33.87
N LEU A 16 -14.23 -60.81 33.38
CA LEU A 16 -14.73 -60.67 32.02
C LEU A 16 -15.25 -59.24 31.76
N GLY A 17 -14.93 -58.70 30.58
CA GLY A 17 -15.54 -57.49 30.02
C GLY A 17 -15.76 -57.70 28.53
N THR A 18 -17.03 -57.71 28.10
CA THR A 18 -17.45 -57.94 26.72
C THR A 18 -16.86 -56.93 25.74
N GLY A 19 -16.37 -57.39 24.59
CA GLY A 19 -15.82 -56.52 23.57
C GLY A 19 -16.88 -55.64 22.90
N LEU A 20 -16.57 -54.36 22.76
CA LEU A 20 -17.17 -53.42 21.79
C LEU A 20 -16.26 -52.18 21.73
N SER A 21 -15.20 -52.26 20.93
CA SER A 21 -14.42 -51.08 20.57
C SER A 21 -15.22 -50.24 19.58
N PRO A 22 -15.53 -48.95 19.86
CA PRO A 22 -16.04 -48.07 18.82
C PRO A 22 -14.92 -47.82 17.82
N GLN A 23 -15.08 -48.30 16.59
CA GLN A 23 -14.20 -47.90 15.50
C GLN A 23 -14.39 -46.40 15.27
N LEU A 24 -13.34 -45.59 15.46
CA LEU A 24 -13.33 -44.27 14.87
C LEU A 24 -13.40 -44.44 13.34
N PRO A 25 -14.21 -43.65 12.62
CA PRO A 25 -14.27 -43.74 11.17
C PRO A 25 -12.90 -43.43 10.59
N TYR A 26 -12.42 -44.33 9.73
CA TYR A 26 -11.30 -44.07 8.85
C TYR A 26 -11.69 -42.89 7.95
N MET A 27 -11.12 -41.70 8.20
CA MET A 27 -11.21 -40.58 7.25
C MET A 27 -10.57 -41.04 5.94
N ASP A 28 -11.39 -41.05 4.89
CA ASP A 28 -11.07 -41.76 3.66
C ASP A 28 -9.94 -41.05 2.90
N LYS A 29 -8.83 -41.75 2.64
CA LYS A 29 -7.64 -41.16 2.00
C LYS A 29 -7.95 -40.64 0.60
N ASP A 30 -8.95 -41.22 -0.07
CA ASP A 30 -9.40 -40.81 -1.39
C ASP A 30 -10.17 -39.48 -1.38
N ILE A 31 -10.81 -39.10 -0.26
CA ILE A 31 -11.46 -37.78 -0.11
C ILE A 31 -10.38 -36.70 0.02
N LEU A 32 -9.43 -36.89 0.94
CA LEU A 32 -8.30 -35.97 1.11
C LEU A 32 -7.43 -35.86 -0.16
N GLY A 33 -7.28 -36.97 -0.90
CA GLY A 33 -6.62 -37.00 -2.22
C GLY A 33 -7.40 -36.24 -3.31
N ARG A 34 -8.73 -36.27 -3.29
CA ARG A 34 -9.56 -35.46 -4.20
C ARG A 34 -9.52 -33.97 -3.87
N GLU A 35 -9.60 -33.60 -2.59
CA GLU A 35 -9.56 -32.19 -2.16
C GLU A 35 -8.21 -31.53 -2.48
N THR A 36 -7.10 -32.25 -2.29
CA THR A 36 -5.76 -31.76 -2.68
C THR A 36 -5.59 -31.67 -4.21
N SER A 37 -6.20 -32.59 -4.97
CA SER A 37 -6.22 -32.54 -6.44
C SER A 37 -7.07 -31.38 -6.99
N THR A 38 -8.25 -31.11 -6.40
CA THR A 38 -9.08 -29.96 -6.82
C THR A 38 -8.42 -28.63 -6.45
N TYR A 39 -7.83 -28.51 -5.26
CA TYR A 39 -7.11 -27.30 -4.83
C TYR A 39 -5.95 -26.95 -5.77
N THR A 40 -5.14 -27.94 -6.14
CA THR A 40 -4.02 -27.74 -7.07
C THR A 40 -4.51 -27.36 -8.48
N SER A 41 -5.63 -27.94 -8.94
CA SER A 41 -6.27 -27.56 -10.20
C SER A 41 -6.77 -26.10 -10.21
N LEU A 42 -7.33 -25.63 -9.09
CA LEU A 42 -7.79 -24.23 -8.94
C LEU A 42 -6.62 -23.25 -8.96
N CYS A 43 -5.53 -23.56 -8.26
CA CYS A 43 -4.31 -22.75 -8.30
C CYS A 43 -3.74 -22.65 -9.72
N ALA A 44 -3.72 -23.75 -10.48
CA ALA A 44 -3.29 -23.76 -11.88
C ALA A 44 -4.22 -22.95 -12.80
N ALA A 45 -5.53 -23.03 -12.60
CA ALA A 45 -6.52 -22.25 -13.35
C ALA A 45 -6.37 -20.73 -13.10
N ILE A 46 -6.19 -20.33 -11.84
CA ILE A 46 -5.97 -18.92 -11.46
C ILE A 46 -4.63 -18.41 -12.01
N ASN A 47 -3.55 -19.19 -11.93
CA ASN A 47 -2.28 -18.81 -12.54
C ASN A 47 -2.40 -18.66 -14.09
N THR A 48 -3.15 -19.54 -14.74
CA THR A 48 -3.45 -19.42 -16.18
C THR A 48 -4.23 -18.14 -16.49
N TYR A 49 -5.18 -17.77 -15.63
CA TYR A 49 -5.98 -16.55 -15.79
C TYR A 49 -5.18 -15.27 -15.52
N TYR A 50 -4.28 -15.30 -14.53
CA TYR A 50 -3.26 -14.27 -14.29
C TYR A 50 -2.38 -14.08 -15.55
N LEU A 51 -1.81 -15.17 -16.09
CA LEU A 51 -0.96 -15.11 -17.29
C LEU A 51 -1.72 -14.58 -18.51
N ALA A 52 -2.99 -14.94 -18.69
CA ALA A 52 -3.83 -14.43 -19.77
C ALA A 52 -4.13 -12.93 -19.64
N CYS A 53 -4.26 -12.39 -18.42
CA CYS A 53 -4.46 -10.96 -18.17
C CYS A 53 -3.13 -10.17 -18.15
N SER A 54 -2.01 -10.83 -17.81
CA SER A 54 -0.70 -10.20 -17.65
C SER A 54 -0.26 -9.49 -18.93
N ARG A 55 -0.02 -8.19 -18.82
CA ARG A 55 0.36 -7.29 -19.93
C ARG A 55 -0.67 -7.17 -21.07
N CYS A 56 -1.89 -7.70 -20.93
CA CYS A 56 -2.93 -7.65 -21.96
C CYS A 56 -4.12 -6.76 -21.56
N HIS A 57 -4.07 -5.47 -21.95
CA HIS A 57 -5.14 -4.49 -21.68
C HIS A 57 -6.51 -4.98 -22.18
N LEU A 58 -6.59 -5.49 -23.40
CA LEU A 58 -7.84 -6.00 -23.98
C LEU A 58 -8.49 -7.11 -23.15
N ASN A 59 -7.69 -8.04 -22.62
CA ASN A 59 -8.20 -9.10 -21.76
C ASN A 59 -8.70 -8.54 -20.42
N CYS A 60 -7.96 -7.62 -19.79
CA CYS A 60 -8.40 -6.97 -18.55
C CYS A 60 -9.71 -6.17 -18.75
N THR A 61 -9.82 -5.42 -19.85
CA THR A 61 -11.05 -4.70 -20.22
C THR A 61 -12.21 -5.65 -20.52
N TYR A 62 -11.97 -6.77 -21.21
CA TYR A 62 -12.98 -7.81 -21.39
C TYR A 62 -13.44 -8.40 -20.04
N VAL A 63 -12.52 -8.64 -19.10
CA VAL A 63 -12.83 -9.17 -17.76
C VAL A 63 -13.68 -8.20 -16.92
N LEU A 64 -13.47 -6.88 -17.07
CA LEU A 64 -14.33 -5.85 -16.47
C LEU A 64 -15.75 -5.84 -17.06
N PHE A 65 -15.87 -5.77 -18.39
CA PHE A 65 -17.17 -5.66 -19.07
C PHE A 65 -17.97 -6.97 -19.06
N SER A 66 -17.31 -8.14 -19.04
CA SER A 66 -17.97 -9.46 -18.89
C SER A 66 -18.32 -9.83 -17.45
N ASN A 67 -18.12 -8.90 -16.50
CA ASN A 67 -18.36 -9.10 -15.05
C ASN A 67 -17.56 -10.24 -14.40
N LYS A 68 -16.53 -10.79 -15.07
CA LYS A 68 -15.73 -11.90 -14.53
C LYS A 68 -14.85 -11.49 -13.35
N ILE A 69 -14.58 -10.18 -13.19
CA ILE A 69 -13.83 -9.67 -12.04
C ILE A 69 -14.62 -9.74 -10.72
N THR A 70 -15.94 -9.58 -10.70
CA THR A 70 -16.69 -9.68 -9.43
C THR A 70 -16.62 -11.10 -8.88
N PHE A 71 -16.70 -12.12 -9.73
CA PHE A 71 -16.50 -13.52 -9.33
C PHE A 71 -15.12 -13.78 -8.69
N LEU A 72 -14.06 -13.10 -9.12
CA LEU A 72 -12.75 -13.18 -8.45
C LEU A 72 -12.80 -12.54 -7.05
N MET A 73 -13.52 -11.43 -6.89
CA MET A 73 -13.66 -10.75 -5.60
C MET A 73 -14.55 -11.55 -4.64
N ASP A 74 -15.65 -12.14 -5.13
CA ASP A 74 -16.51 -13.06 -4.38
C ASP A 74 -15.72 -14.28 -3.89
N LEU A 75 -14.97 -14.92 -4.78
CA LEU A 75 -14.15 -16.09 -4.43
C LEU A 75 -13.04 -15.72 -3.45
N LEU A 76 -12.41 -14.56 -3.60
CA LEU A 76 -11.41 -14.04 -2.67
C LEU A 76 -12.02 -13.75 -1.28
N LEU A 77 -13.17 -13.07 -1.22
CA LEU A 77 -13.90 -12.82 0.03
C LEU A 77 -14.34 -14.14 0.69
N HIS A 78 -14.74 -15.14 -0.10
CA HIS A 78 -15.06 -16.47 0.37
C HIS A 78 -13.84 -17.17 0.98
N GLN A 79 -12.66 -17.12 0.36
CA GLN A 79 -11.42 -17.67 0.95
C GLN A 79 -11.04 -16.96 2.26
N LEU A 80 -11.13 -15.63 2.30
CA LEU A 80 -10.85 -14.82 3.49
C LEU A 80 -11.87 -15.04 4.64
N THR A 81 -13.10 -15.45 4.30
CA THR A 81 -14.15 -15.73 5.28
C THR A 81 -14.10 -17.19 5.74
N GLY A 82 -14.03 -18.15 4.81
CA GLY A 82 -13.97 -19.58 5.07
C GLY A 82 -12.71 -20.01 5.84
N GLY A 83 -11.58 -19.31 5.64
CA GLY A 83 -10.39 -19.50 6.48
C GLY A 83 -10.66 -19.28 7.97
N ASN A 84 -11.60 -18.41 8.33
CA ASN A 84 -11.95 -18.13 9.74
C ASN A 84 -13.07 -19.05 10.28
N THR A 85 -13.52 -20.04 9.51
CA THR A 85 -14.53 -21.02 9.92
C THR A 85 -13.98 -22.44 9.80
N SER A 86 -13.06 -22.80 10.70
CA SER A 86 -13.13 -24.14 11.28
C SER A 86 -14.38 -24.22 12.16
N GLU A 87 -14.98 -25.40 12.26
CA GLU A 87 -16.39 -25.61 12.67
C GLU A 87 -16.74 -25.18 14.12
N THR A 88 -15.76 -24.74 14.90
CA THR A 88 -15.94 -24.22 16.27
C THR A 88 -16.47 -22.78 16.33
N SER A 89 -16.46 -22.00 15.24
CA SER A 89 -16.81 -20.58 15.29
C SER A 89 -18.31 -20.24 15.21
N HIS A 90 -19.19 -21.22 14.92
CA HIS A 90 -20.65 -21.00 14.93
C HIS A 90 -21.21 -20.57 16.31
N MET A 91 -20.59 -21.02 17.41
CA MET A 91 -20.92 -20.55 18.77
C MET A 91 -20.44 -19.11 19.02
N ALA A 92 -19.33 -18.69 18.41
CA ALA A 92 -18.72 -17.38 18.63
C ALA A 92 -19.43 -16.26 17.86
N ALA A 93 -19.91 -16.53 16.64
CA ALA A 93 -20.65 -15.55 15.85
C ALA A 93 -21.98 -15.14 16.52
N ALA A 94 -22.67 -16.07 17.17
CA ALA A 94 -23.89 -15.79 17.94
C ALA A 94 -23.63 -14.91 19.18
N ALA A 95 -22.47 -15.07 19.83
CA ALA A 95 -22.08 -14.32 21.02
C ALA A 95 -21.69 -12.85 20.75
N VAL A 96 -21.44 -12.46 19.50
CA VAL A 96 -21.13 -11.06 19.13
C VAL A 96 -22.40 -10.23 18.89
N TRP A 97 -23.53 -10.87 18.58
CA TRP A 97 -24.81 -10.19 18.31
C TRP A 97 -25.65 -9.91 19.57
N HIS A 98 -25.40 -10.63 20.67
CA HIS A 98 -25.94 -10.31 21.99
C HIS A 98 -24.83 -9.81 22.90
N GLY A 99 -24.84 -8.51 23.17
CA GLY A 99 -23.67 -7.80 23.66
C GLY A 99 -23.28 -8.09 25.11
N ASN A 100 -21.99 -7.86 25.38
CA ASN A 100 -21.59 -6.99 26.48
C ASN A 100 -20.21 -6.38 26.17
N ASN A 101 -20.06 -5.09 26.45
CA ASN A 101 -18.73 -4.50 26.61
C ASN A 101 -18.12 -5.04 27.91
N GLU A 102 -16.84 -5.42 27.86
CA GLU A 102 -15.75 -4.81 28.64
C GLU A 102 -14.46 -5.66 28.51
N ASP A 103 -13.33 -4.96 28.32
CA ASP A 103 -11.95 -5.38 28.54
C ASP A 103 -11.52 -6.81 28.15
N LYS A 104 -11.38 -7.05 26.84
CA LYS A 104 -10.45 -8.07 26.32
C LYS A 104 -9.65 -7.54 25.12
N SER A 105 -8.32 -7.71 25.21
CA SER A 105 -7.30 -7.31 24.23
C SER A 105 -7.78 -7.37 22.77
N ILE A 106 -7.86 -6.19 22.13
CA ILE A 106 -8.22 -6.04 20.71
C ILE A 106 -7.11 -6.62 19.80
N PHE A 107 -5.87 -6.67 20.27
CA PHE A 107 -4.76 -7.34 19.60
C PHE A 107 -4.74 -8.83 19.94
N GLY A 108 -5.10 -9.68 18.97
CA GLY A 108 -5.00 -11.14 19.12
C GLY A 108 -6.09 -11.99 18.46
N ARG A 109 -6.67 -11.59 17.32
CA ARG A 109 -7.45 -12.52 16.50
C ARG A 109 -6.50 -13.38 15.68
N SER A 110 -6.39 -14.67 16.02
CA SER A 110 -5.58 -15.63 15.29
C SER A 110 -6.18 -15.89 13.90
N VAL A 111 -5.69 -15.20 12.88
CA VAL A 111 -6.04 -15.50 11.49
C VAL A 111 -5.53 -16.90 11.14
N ASN A 112 -6.39 -17.70 10.52
CA ASN A 112 -6.01 -19.05 10.11
C ASN A 112 -4.83 -18.99 9.14
N LYS A 113 -3.76 -19.74 9.43
CA LYS A 113 -2.54 -19.79 8.61
C LYS A 113 -2.80 -20.26 7.17
N GLN A 114 -3.93 -20.93 6.91
CA GLN A 114 -4.39 -21.31 5.57
C GLN A 114 -4.77 -20.10 4.69
N VAL A 115 -5.09 -18.94 5.27
CA VAL A 115 -5.40 -17.71 4.50
C VAL A 115 -4.20 -17.28 3.63
N PHE A 116 -2.98 -17.53 4.10
CA PHE A 116 -1.73 -17.19 3.41
C PHE A 116 -1.31 -18.23 2.36
N GLU A 117 -2.17 -19.18 1.99
CA GLU A 117 -1.84 -20.15 0.97
C GLU A 117 -1.84 -19.57 -0.47
N GLY A 118 -1.44 -20.42 -1.42
CA GLY A 118 -1.24 -20.04 -2.83
C GLY A 118 -2.53 -19.60 -3.52
N LEU A 119 -3.69 -20.16 -3.15
CA LEU A 119 -4.97 -19.84 -3.80
C LEU A 119 -5.38 -18.38 -3.56
N THR A 120 -5.46 -17.96 -2.29
CA THR A 120 -5.80 -16.57 -1.90
C THR A 120 -4.81 -15.57 -2.48
N THR A 121 -3.52 -15.88 -2.40
CA THR A 121 -2.45 -15.04 -2.94
C THR A 121 -2.53 -14.91 -4.47
N GLY A 122 -2.85 -16.00 -5.18
CA GLY A 122 -3.07 -16.01 -6.62
C GLY A 122 -4.32 -15.23 -7.06
N LEU A 123 -5.40 -15.27 -6.26
CA LEU A 123 -6.59 -14.45 -6.48
C LEU A 123 -6.26 -12.96 -6.34
N LEU A 124 -5.56 -12.57 -5.26
CA LEU A 124 -5.09 -11.20 -5.06
C LEU A 124 -4.20 -10.73 -6.21
N GLN A 125 -3.24 -11.55 -6.64
CA GLN A 125 -2.35 -11.25 -7.77
C GLN A 125 -3.12 -11.07 -9.08
N THR A 126 -4.09 -11.95 -9.37
CA THR A 126 -4.91 -11.90 -10.58
C THR A 126 -5.78 -10.65 -10.60
N SER A 127 -6.52 -10.39 -9.53
CA SER A 127 -7.35 -9.19 -9.38
C SER A 127 -6.52 -7.90 -9.48
N THR A 128 -5.38 -7.84 -8.81
CA THR A 128 -4.43 -6.72 -8.89
C THR A 128 -3.95 -6.48 -10.33
N THR A 129 -3.64 -7.56 -11.06
CA THR A 129 -3.14 -7.49 -12.44
C THR A 129 -4.20 -6.94 -13.39
N VAL A 130 -5.46 -7.39 -13.24
CA VAL A 130 -6.58 -6.85 -14.00
C VAL A 130 -6.76 -5.36 -13.68
N LEU A 131 -6.95 -5.00 -12.41
CA LEU A 131 -7.17 -3.60 -11.98
C LEU A 131 -6.04 -2.66 -12.41
N SER A 132 -4.78 -3.09 -12.31
CA SER A 132 -3.60 -2.27 -12.66
C SER A 132 -3.50 -1.92 -14.16
N LEU A 133 -4.14 -2.72 -15.01
CA LEU A 133 -4.18 -2.54 -16.46
C LEU A 133 -5.47 -1.86 -16.94
N LEU A 134 -6.51 -1.76 -16.10
CA LEU A 134 -7.70 -0.98 -16.42
C LEU A 134 -7.36 0.50 -16.52
N ARG A 135 -7.46 1.05 -17.73
CA ARG A 135 -7.36 2.48 -18.03
C ARG A 135 -8.37 2.85 -19.10
N PRO A 136 -8.93 4.08 -19.08
CA PRO A 136 -9.76 4.58 -20.17
C PRO A 136 -8.97 4.48 -21.48
N TYR A 137 -9.58 3.84 -22.49
CA TYR A 137 -8.93 3.68 -23.79
C TYR A 137 -8.98 5.00 -24.55
N VAL A 138 -7.81 5.55 -24.86
CA VAL A 138 -7.66 6.65 -25.82
C VAL A 138 -7.05 6.05 -27.09
N PRO A 139 -7.73 6.11 -28.26
CA PRO A 139 -7.14 5.66 -29.51
C PRO A 139 -5.98 6.58 -29.90
N ASP A 140 -4.78 6.02 -30.09
CA ASP A 140 -3.63 6.72 -30.63
C ASP A 140 -3.91 7.21 -32.05
N CYS A 141 -4.08 8.52 -32.22
CA CYS A 141 -4.06 9.14 -33.53
C CYS A 141 -2.62 9.30 -34.04
N GLY A 142 -2.00 8.20 -34.50
CA GLY A 142 -0.91 8.29 -35.48
C GLY A 142 0.27 7.34 -35.35
N ARG A 143 0.13 6.09 -35.86
CA ARG A 143 1.20 5.42 -36.64
C ARG A 143 0.65 4.18 -37.37
N GLY A 144 0.77 4.15 -38.70
CA GLY A 144 0.42 2.99 -39.55
C GLY A 144 -0.64 3.30 -40.61
N ASP A 145 -0.35 2.96 -41.87
CA ASP A 145 -1.13 3.36 -43.05
C ASP A 145 -2.40 2.53 -43.30
N ALA A 146 -3.55 3.20 -43.43
CA ALA A 146 -4.75 2.73 -44.16
C ALA A 146 -5.68 3.93 -44.49
N PRO A 147 -6.47 3.91 -45.58
CA PRO A 147 -7.12 5.10 -46.10
C PRO A 147 -8.38 5.54 -45.33
N ARG A 148 -8.57 6.87 -45.27
CA ARG A 148 -9.71 7.53 -44.62
C ARG A 148 -11.02 7.36 -45.39
N ILE A 149 -12.07 6.87 -44.72
CA ILE A 149 -13.46 7.35 -44.89
C ILE A 149 -14.17 7.28 -43.54
N MET A 150 -14.34 8.42 -42.84
CA MET A 150 -15.45 8.72 -41.91
C MET A 150 -15.52 10.25 -41.67
N SER A 151 -16.70 10.75 -41.33
CA SER A 151 -17.08 12.18 -41.23
C SER A 151 -16.60 12.88 -39.95
N PRO A 152 -16.57 14.24 -39.92
CA PRO A 152 -16.08 15.00 -38.77
C PRO A 152 -17.17 15.23 -37.71
N ASP A 153 -17.41 14.25 -36.83
CA ASP A 153 -18.23 14.43 -35.63
C ASP A 153 -17.36 14.45 -34.36
N THR A 154 -17.10 15.65 -33.84
CA THR A 154 -16.30 15.88 -32.61
C THR A 154 -16.97 15.44 -31.30
N LYS A 155 -18.05 14.65 -31.37
CA LYS A 155 -18.84 14.18 -30.21
C LYS A 155 -18.52 12.74 -29.76
N THR A 156 -17.82 11.94 -30.57
CA THR A 156 -17.60 10.50 -30.30
C THR A 156 -16.44 10.17 -29.36
N LYS A 157 -15.57 11.12 -29.00
CA LYS A 157 -14.45 10.86 -28.06
C LYS A 157 -14.92 10.64 -26.62
N THR A 158 -15.97 11.33 -26.17
CA THR A 158 -16.45 11.27 -24.78
C THR A 158 -17.30 10.02 -24.51
N SER A 159 -18.08 9.57 -25.50
CA SER A 159 -19.13 8.55 -25.34
C SER A 159 -18.64 7.12 -25.03
N LEU A 160 -17.36 6.82 -25.22
CA LEU A 160 -16.76 5.52 -24.85
C LEU A 160 -16.04 5.56 -23.50
N ILE A 161 -15.68 6.75 -23.01
CA ILE A 161 -14.99 6.93 -21.73
C ILE A 161 -15.99 6.88 -20.57
N GLU A 162 -17.18 7.46 -20.75
CA GLU A 162 -18.25 7.45 -19.74
C GLU A 162 -18.66 6.02 -19.30
N PRO A 163 -19.01 5.07 -20.20
CA PRO A 163 -19.35 3.70 -19.80
C PRO A 163 -18.22 2.96 -19.08
N PHE A 164 -16.96 3.21 -19.46
CA PHE A 164 -15.80 2.65 -18.76
C PHE A 164 -15.67 3.21 -17.35
N ASN A 165 -15.78 4.53 -17.19
CA ASN A 165 -15.64 5.19 -15.90
C ASN A 165 -16.76 4.75 -14.94
N THR A 166 -18.02 4.77 -15.36
CA THR A 166 -19.15 4.27 -14.55
C THR A 166 -18.91 2.81 -14.15
N ARG A 167 -18.55 1.95 -15.11
CA ARG A 167 -18.34 0.52 -14.84
C ARG A 167 -17.18 0.24 -13.87
N ALA A 168 -16.13 1.05 -13.91
CA ALA A 168 -15.01 0.97 -12.99
C ALA A 168 -15.36 1.54 -11.60
N GLN A 169 -16.13 2.63 -11.52
CA GLN A 169 -16.68 3.14 -10.28
C GLN A 169 -17.58 2.10 -9.60
N ASP A 170 -18.53 1.50 -10.34
CA ASP A 170 -19.42 0.43 -9.85
C ASP A 170 -18.63 -0.73 -9.24
N LEU A 171 -17.54 -1.15 -9.89
CA LEU A 171 -16.66 -2.21 -9.38
C LEU A 171 -15.98 -1.83 -8.07
N ILE A 172 -15.46 -0.59 -7.97
CA ILE A 172 -14.83 -0.11 -6.73
C ILE A 172 -15.87 -0.04 -5.62
N SER A 173 -17.03 0.57 -5.88
CA SER A 173 -18.17 0.63 -4.95
C SER A 173 -18.61 -0.76 -4.49
N TYR A 174 -18.65 -1.75 -5.39
CA TYR A 174 -18.99 -3.12 -5.03
C TYR A 174 -17.93 -3.77 -4.11
N VAL A 175 -16.64 -3.59 -4.40
CA VAL A 175 -15.55 -4.10 -3.54
C VAL A 175 -15.53 -3.43 -2.15
N VAL A 176 -15.87 -2.14 -2.09
CA VAL A 176 -16.08 -1.38 -0.85
C VAL A 176 -17.26 -1.95 -0.06
N ASN A 177 -18.43 -2.11 -0.70
CA ASN A 177 -19.66 -2.52 -0.02
C ASN A 177 -19.73 -4.02 0.34
N MET A 178 -18.96 -4.90 -0.32
CA MET A 178 -18.93 -6.33 0.01
C MET A 178 -18.08 -6.66 1.25
N GLY A 179 -17.39 -5.67 1.85
CA GLY A 179 -16.56 -5.87 3.04
C GLY A 179 -15.24 -6.61 2.80
N LEU A 180 -14.73 -6.62 1.57
CA LEU A 180 -13.45 -7.26 1.24
C LEU A 180 -12.27 -6.59 1.96
N ILE A 181 -12.29 -5.26 2.01
CA ILE A 181 -11.22 -4.46 2.63
C ILE A 181 -11.18 -4.70 4.15
N ASP A 182 -12.32 -4.83 4.83
CA ASP A 182 -12.40 -5.14 6.26
C ASP A 182 -11.82 -6.52 6.60
N LYS A 183 -12.01 -7.52 5.73
CA LYS A 183 -11.37 -8.83 5.89
C LYS A 183 -9.85 -8.75 5.73
N LEU A 184 -9.38 -8.00 4.74
CA LEU A 184 -7.95 -7.75 4.55
C LEU A 184 -7.35 -6.99 5.73
N TYR A 185 -8.03 -5.96 6.26
CA TYR A 185 -7.61 -5.21 7.44
C TYR A 185 -7.38 -6.14 8.65
N GLY A 186 -8.31 -7.06 8.91
CA GLY A 186 -8.13 -8.10 9.92
C GLY A 186 -6.90 -9.01 9.70
N CYS A 187 -6.51 -9.26 8.45
CA CYS A 187 -5.28 -9.98 8.11
C CYS A 187 -4.02 -9.14 8.39
N PHE A 188 -3.98 -7.86 8.01
CA PHE A 188 -2.84 -6.97 8.30
C PHE A 188 -2.62 -6.80 9.81
N LEU A 189 -3.69 -6.58 10.59
CA LEU A 189 -3.61 -6.50 12.07
C LEU A 189 -3.16 -7.81 12.75
N SER A 190 -3.28 -8.95 12.09
CA SER A 190 -2.82 -10.23 12.63
C SER A 190 -1.29 -10.42 12.56
N VAL A 191 -0.58 -9.57 11.81
CA VAL A 191 0.88 -9.56 11.75
C VAL A 191 1.43 -8.93 13.03
N GLN A 192 2.24 -9.68 13.77
CA GLN A 192 2.81 -9.28 15.07
C GLN A 192 4.34 -9.33 15.11
N GLY A 193 5.02 -9.57 13.98
CA GLY A 193 6.47 -9.72 13.94
C GLY A 193 7.02 -9.94 12.53
N PRO A 194 8.27 -10.43 12.39
CA PRO A 194 8.93 -10.61 11.10
C PRO A 194 8.21 -11.65 10.24
N VAL A 195 8.35 -11.50 8.92
CA VAL A 195 7.79 -12.43 7.92
C VAL A 195 8.86 -13.11 7.08
N ASP A 196 10.13 -12.98 7.49
CA ASP A 196 11.31 -13.48 6.78
C ASP A 196 11.28 -15.02 6.62
N GLU A 197 10.84 -15.74 7.66
CA GLU A 197 10.68 -17.21 7.63
C GLU A 197 9.40 -17.67 6.89
N SER A 198 8.53 -16.74 6.46
CA SER A 198 7.24 -17.04 5.83
C SER A 198 7.10 -16.35 4.46
N PRO A 199 7.67 -16.93 3.39
CA PRO A 199 7.56 -16.39 2.04
C PRO A 199 6.10 -16.33 1.55
N LYS A 200 5.24 -17.20 2.09
CA LYS A 200 3.79 -17.21 1.83
C LYS A 200 3.09 -15.98 2.42
N MET A 201 3.40 -15.64 3.68
CA MET A 201 2.86 -14.45 4.35
C MET A 201 3.30 -13.17 3.64
N SER A 202 4.60 -13.02 3.33
CA SER A 202 5.10 -11.82 2.63
C SER A 202 4.52 -11.69 1.21
N ALA A 203 4.37 -12.79 0.46
CA ALA A 203 3.68 -12.77 -0.82
C ALA A 203 2.20 -12.37 -0.70
N PHE A 204 1.45 -12.92 0.26
CA PHE A 204 0.07 -12.52 0.53
C PHE A 204 -0.03 -11.01 0.84
N LEU A 205 0.76 -10.51 1.80
CA LEU A 205 0.75 -9.10 2.20
C LEU A 205 1.11 -8.18 1.03
N GLN A 206 2.08 -8.56 0.21
CA GLN A 206 2.44 -7.83 -1.01
C GLN A 206 1.25 -7.75 -1.96
N GLN A 207 0.59 -8.87 -2.30
CA GLN A 207 -0.52 -8.86 -3.26
C GLN A 207 -1.79 -8.19 -2.69
N ALA A 208 -2.04 -8.31 -1.38
CA ALA A 208 -3.11 -7.60 -0.69
C ALA A 208 -2.92 -6.08 -0.75
N THR A 209 -1.70 -5.61 -0.50
CA THR A 209 -1.35 -4.18 -0.59
C THR A 209 -1.35 -3.69 -2.04
N ALA A 210 -0.91 -4.53 -2.98
CA ALA A 210 -0.93 -4.21 -4.40
C ALA A 210 -2.36 -4.05 -4.95
N LEU A 211 -3.33 -4.83 -4.42
CA LEU A 211 -4.75 -4.66 -4.72
C LEU A 211 -5.23 -3.26 -4.32
N GLN A 212 -4.91 -2.83 -3.10
CA GLN A 212 -5.27 -1.48 -2.60
C GLN A 212 -4.61 -0.39 -3.46
N HIS A 213 -3.33 -0.53 -3.80
CA HIS A 213 -2.63 0.37 -4.73
C HIS A 213 -3.33 0.46 -6.10
N ALA A 214 -3.74 -0.68 -6.67
CA ALA A 214 -4.43 -0.74 -7.95
C ALA A 214 -5.83 -0.10 -7.89
N MET A 215 -6.58 -0.35 -6.81
CA MET A 215 -7.87 0.30 -6.56
C MET A 215 -7.72 1.83 -6.43
N CYS A 216 -6.73 2.31 -5.66
CA CYS A 216 -6.47 3.75 -5.53
C CYS A 216 -6.21 4.40 -6.89
N LYS A 217 -5.36 3.80 -7.72
CA LYS A 217 -5.04 4.31 -9.07
C LYS A 217 -6.22 4.23 -10.04
N LEU A 218 -7.03 3.18 -9.98
CA LEU A 218 -8.22 3.06 -10.82
C LEU A 218 -9.24 4.13 -10.42
N CYS A 219 -9.57 4.24 -9.12
CA CYS A 219 -10.47 5.27 -8.59
C CYS A 219 -10.02 6.67 -9.03
N PHE A 220 -8.74 7.00 -8.81
CA PHE A 220 -8.15 8.27 -9.20
C PHE A 220 -8.20 8.56 -10.71
N ALA A 221 -8.22 7.53 -11.56
CA ALA A 221 -8.35 7.68 -13.00
C ALA A 221 -9.81 7.91 -13.46
N VAL A 222 -10.81 7.37 -12.74
CA VAL A 222 -12.21 7.33 -13.19
C VAL A 222 -13.14 8.32 -12.49
N THR A 223 -12.75 8.95 -11.39
CA THR A 223 -13.62 9.89 -10.63
C THR A 223 -13.78 11.28 -11.23
N GLY A 224 -13.02 11.65 -12.28
CA GLY A 224 -13.18 12.93 -13.00
C GLY A 224 -12.63 14.13 -12.21
N ARG A 225 -11.58 14.77 -12.73
CA ARG A 225 -10.64 15.54 -11.90
C ARG A 225 -10.89 17.05 -11.84
N SER A 226 -10.75 17.61 -10.64
CA SER A 226 -10.22 18.97 -10.47
C SER A 226 -8.71 18.99 -10.80
N PRO A 227 -8.15 20.12 -11.26
CA PRO A 227 -6.78 20.16 -11.79
C PRO A 227 -5.66 20.02 -10.73
N SER A 228 -5.99 20.02 -9.43
CA SER A 228 -5.01 20.00 -8.32
C SER A 228 -5.28 18.88 -7.32
N ILE A 229 -4.21 18.36 -6.69
CA ILE A 229 -4.32 17.43 -5.56
C ILE A 229 -4.57 18.12 -4.22
N PHE A 230 -4.43 19.45 -4.19
CA PHE A 230 -4.63 20.29 -3.01
C PHE A 230 -6.07 20.83 -2.92
N ASP A 231 -6.95 20.43 -3.85
CA ASP A 231 -8.37 20.78 -3.84
C ASP A 231 -9.15 19.81 -2.92
N ASN A 232 -9.45 20.22 -1.69
CA ASN A 232 -10.20 19.40 -0.72
C ASN A 232 -11.69 19.16 -1.07
N LYS A 233 -12.17 19.56 -2.26
CA LYS A 233 -13.58 19.44 -2.69
C LYS A 233 -13.81 18.22 -3.59
N ARG A 234 -13.24 17.07 -3.20
CA ARG A 234 -13.28 15.84 -3.99
C ARG A 234 -14.48 14.99 -3.60
N ALA A 235 -15.42 14.85 -4.52
CA ALA A 235 -16.47 13.85 -4.39
C ALA A 235 -15.89 12.47 -4.72
N ASP A 236 -15.89 11.56 -3.75
CA ASP A 236 -15.66 10.13 -4.00
C ASP A 236 -17.00 9.40 -4.07
N PRO A 237 -17.55 9.13 -5.28
CA PRO A 237 -18.78 8.37 -5.44
C PRO A 237 -18.60 6.87 -5.12
N THR A 238 -17.38 6.40 -4.91
CA THR A 238 -17.08 4.98 -4.67
C THR A 238 -17.02 4.60 -3.19
N GLY A 239 -16.87 5.59 -2.30
CA GLY A 239 -16.69 5.40 -0.87
C GLY A 239 -15.33 4.79 -0.47
N LEU A 240 -14.43 4.55 -1.43
CA LEU A 240 -13.11 3.96 -1.19
C LEU A 240 -12.28 4.81 -0.23
N THR A 241 -12.26 6.13 -0.41
CA THR A 241 -11.45 7.02 0.42
C THR A 241 -11.89 6.98 1.88
N ALA A 242 -13.20 7.02 2.13
CA ALA A 242 -13.75 6.95 3.47
C ALA A 242 -13.44 5.60 4.15
N LEU A 243 -13.56 4.48 3.42
CA LEU A 243 -13.27 3.15 3.96
C LEU A 243 -11.77 2.94 4.24
N LEU A 244 -10.88 3.44 3.39
CA LEU A 244 -9.44 3.41 3.62
C LEU A 244 -9.04 4.28 4.82
N GLN A 245 -9.71 5.43 5.01
CA GLN A 245 -9.51 6.28 6.18
C GLN A 245 -9.99 5.61 7.47
N SER A 246 -11.17 4.98 7.48
CA SER A 246 -11.73 4.32 8.67
C SER A 246 -11.07 2.99 9.04
N THR A 247 -10.18 2.46 8.20
CA THR A 247 -9.44 1.21 8.43
C THR A 247 -7.93 1.44 8.65
N ASP A 248 -7.53 2.67 9.01
CA ASP A 248 -6.13 3.07 9.22
C ASP A 248 -5.22 2.66 8.05
N LEU A 249 -5.69 2.93 6.82
CA LEU A 249 -5.05 2.51 5.57
C LEU A 249 -4.87 0.99 5.51
N VAL A 250 -5.94 0.25 5.84
CA VAL A 250 -6.02 -1.22 5.88
C VAL A 250 -4.96 -1.84 6.81
N GLY A 251 -4.49 -1.10 7.82
CA GLY A 251 -3.45 -1.56 8.74
C GLY A 251 -2.05 -1.75 8.10
N VAL A 252 -1.81 -1.18 6.92
CA VAL A 252 -0.52 -1.30 6.22
C VAL A 252 0.61 -0.70 7.05
N VAL A 253 0.39 0.46 7.69
CA VAL A 253 1.40 1.13 8.54
C VAL A 253 1.76 0.27 9.76
N HIS A 254 0.75 -0.31 10.42
CA HIS A 254 0.95 -1.28 11.53
C HIS A 254 1.81 -2.47 11.05
N THR A 255 1.47 -3.06 9.91
CA THR A 255 2.22 -4.21 9.37
C THR A 255 3.65 -3.85 9.03
N LEU A 256 3.89 -2.69 8.39
CA LEU A 256 5.24 -2.21 8.10
C LEU A 256 6.05 -1.98 9.38
N TYR A 257 5.44 -1.43 10.43
CA TYR A 257 6.07 -1.28 11.74
C TYR A 257 6.47 -2.65 12.30
N CYS A 258 5.55 -3.61 12.34
CA CYS A 258 5.81 -4.95 12.85
C CYS A 258 6.91 -5.70 12.06
N ILE A 259 6.92 -5.65 10.73
CA ILE A 259 7.92 -6.41 9.96
C ILE A 259 9.30 -5.74 9.93
N LEU A 260 9.39 -4.40 9.94
CA LEU A 260 10.68 -3.69 9.83
C LEU A 260 11.38 -3.45 11.17
N LEU A 261 10.62 -3.40 12.28
CA LEU A 261 11.09 -2.95 13.60
C LEU A 261 10.87 -4.00 14.70
N HIS A 262 10.63 -5.26 14.33
CA HIS A 262 10.51 -6.40 15.26
C HIS A 262 11.75 -6.61 16.13
N SER A 263 12.93 -6.28 15.60
CA SER A 263 14.20 -6.36 16.32
C SER A 263 14.47 -5.01 16.99
N SER A 264 14.32 -4.96 18.31
CA SER A 264 14.34 -3.73 19.13
C SER A 264 15.65 -2.94 19.13
N SER A 265 16.64 -3.30 18.32
CA SER A 265 17.90 -2.59 18.12
C SER A 265 17.81 -1.59 16.96
N LEU A 266 17.15 -0.46 17.21
CA LEU A 266 17.41 0.76 16.42
C LEU A 266 18.92 1.03 16.48
N PRO A 267 19.66 1.00 15.36
CA PRO A 267 21.10 0.71 15.34
C PRO A 267 21.89 1.70 16.19
N GLU A 268 22.45 1.28 17.33
CA GLU A 268 23.27 2.10 18.22
C GLU A 268 24.54 2.57 17.47
N PRO A 269 25.01 3.84 17.61
CA PRO A 269 26.06 4.37 16.73
C PRO A 269 27.43 3.71 16.96
N ALA A 270 27.57 2.93 18.03
CA ALA A 270 28.80 2.27 18.46
C ALA A 270 28.81 0.75 18.20
N ALA A 271 27.68 0.14 17.81
CA ALA A 271 27.58 -1.31 17.62
C ALA A 271 27.90 -1.72 16.18
N GLN A 272 29.18 -2.03 15.91
CA GLN A 272 29.67 -2.53 14.60
C GLN A 272 29.28 -4.00 14.32
N SER A 273 28.14 -4.49 14.82
CA SER A 273 27.61 -5.78 14.40
C SER A 273 26.93 -5.61 13.04
N PRO A 274 27.28 -6.41 12.01
CA PRO A 274 26.51 -6.42 10.77
C PRO A 274 25.08 -6.89 11.09
N GLN A 275 24.11 -5.98 11.00
CA GLN A 275 22.70 -6.38 11.03
C GLN A 275 22.39 -7.14 9.73
N ASP A 276 21.72 -8.28 9.85
CA ASP A 276 21.28 -9.03 8.68
C ASP A 276 20.34 -8.14 7.83
N PRO A 277 20.54 -8.07 6.51
CA PRO A 277 19.71 -7.25 5.64
C PRO A 277 18.28 -7.80 5.60
N TYR A 278 17.28 -6.90 5.60
CA TYR A 278 15.87 -7.27 5.48
C TYR A 278 15.63 -8.27 4.33
N ALA A 279 14.87 -9.34 4.59
CA ALA A 279 14.64 -10.34 3.56
C ALA A 279 13.92 -9.73 2.34
N PRO A 280 14.14 -10.26 1.11
CA PRO A 280 13.52 -9.71 -0.10
C PRO A 280 12.00 -9.58 -0.02
N GLY A 281 11.32 -10.51 0.68
CA GLY A 281 9.87 -10.44 0.92
C GLY A 281 9.44 -9.21 1.73
N VAL A 282 10.17 -8.87 2.81
CA VAL A 282 9.92 -7.67 3.62
C VAL A 282 10.09 -6.41 2.79
N ILE A 283 11.15 -6.33 1.98
CA ILE A 283 11.40 -5.20 1.08
C ILE A 283 10.31 -5.05 0.02
N GLN A 284 9.80 -6.15 -0.55
CA GLN A 284 8.68 -6.11 -1.51
C GLN A 284 7.36 -5.65 -0.87
N VAL A 285 7.09 -6.05 0.39
CA VAL A 285 5.94 -5.54 1.15
C VAL A 285 6.11 -4.05 1.45
N ALA A 286 7.29 -3.60 1.89
CA ALA A 286 7.59 -2.19 2.15
C ALA A 286 7.44 -1.30 0.90
N LEU A 287 8.02 -1.72 -0.23
CA LEU A 287 7.91 -1.02 -1.52
C LEU A 287 6.44 -0.90 -1.97
N THR A 288 5.67 -1.98 -1.83
CA THR A 288 4.26 -1.99 -2.23
C THR A 288 3.39 -1.18 -1.28
N GLY A 289 3.71 -1.20 0.02
CA GLY A 289 3.09 -0.34 1.04
C GLY A 289 3.25 1.14 0.73
N LEU A 290 4.47 1.60 0.47
CA LEU A 290 4.72 3.00 0.12
C LEU A 290 4.05 3.40 -1.20
N ARG A 291 4.01 2.51 -2.20
CA ARG A 291 3.25 2.72 -3.44
C ARG A 291 1.76 2.91 -3.20
N PHE A 292 1.17 2.12 -2.31
CA PHE A 292 -0.22 2.29 -1.90
C PHE A 292 -0.43 3.63 -1.17
N LEU A 293 0.39 3.93 -0.16
CA LEU A 293 0.38 5.19 0.59
C LEU A 293 0.47 6.42 -0.33
N ASN A 294 1.44 6.44 -1.25
CA ASN A 294 1.63 7.51 -2.24
C ASN A 294 0.46 7.64 -3.21
N SER A 295 -0.24 6.55 -3.53
CA SER A 295 -1.45 6.58 -4.37
C SER A 295 -2.68 7.05 -3.59
N PHE A 296 -2.75 6.78 -2.29
CA PHE A 296 -3.81 7.29 -1.42
C PHE A 296 -3.65 8.79 -1.18
N ALA A 297 -2.44 9.29 -0.92
CA ALA A 297 -2.15 10.72 -0.83
C ALA A 297 -2.55 11.52 -2.09
N LEU A 298 -2.56 10.86 -3.25
CA LEU A 298 -3.04 11.44 -4.50
C LEU A 298 -4.56 11.41 -4.66
N LEU A 299 -5.25 10.43 -4.08
CA LEU A 299 -6.72 10.40 -3.98
C LEU A 299 -7.23 11.45 -3.00
N ASP A 300 -6.71 11.44 -1.78
CA ASP A 300 -7.08 12.37 -0.72
C ASP A 300 -5.88 12.61 0.20
N LEU A 301 -5.23 13.76 -0.02
CA LEU A 301 -4.09 14.22 0.78
C LEU A 301 -4.50 14.51 2.22
N SER A 302 -5.71 15.02 2.44
CA SER A 302 -6.20 15.39 3.77
C SER A 302 -6.46 14.15 4.62
N ALA A 303 -7.13 13.14 4.06
CA ALA A 303 -7.34 11.86 4.73
C ALA A 303 -6.00 11.13 4.98
N PHE A 304 -5.09 11.12 3.98
CA PHE A 304 -3.76 10.55 4.11
C PHE A 304 -2.95 11.16 5.26
N GLN A 305 -2.89 12.49 5.33
CA GLN A 305 -2.23 13.19 6.42
C GLN A 305 -2.94 12.90 7.75
N THR A 306 -4.26 13.01 7.81
CA THR A 306 -5.05 12.77 9.05
C THR A 306 -4.75 11.41 9.69
N VAL A 307 -4.71 10.32 8.91
CA VAL A 307 -4.41 8.98 9.44
C VAL A 307 -2.96 8.86 9.89
N LEU A 308 -1.99 9.33 9.08
CA LEU A 308 -0.58 9.23 9.46
C LEU A 308 -0.18 10.19 10.58
N SER A 309 -0.93 11.27 10.82
CA SER A 309 -0.73 12.22 11.92
C SER A 309 -1.34 11.75 13.25
N ALA A 310 -2.15 10.68 13.25
CA ALA A 310 -2.75 10.15 14.46
C ALA A 310 -1.70 9.75 15.52
N GLU A 311 -2.10 9.78 16.79
CA GLU A 311 -1.24 9.41 17.90
C GLU A 311 -0.76 7.95 17.76
N GLY A 312 0.52 7.70 18.05
CA GLY A 312 1.16 6.40 17.80
C GLY A 312 1.52 6.16 16.33
N LEU A 313 0.58 6.30 15.38
CA LEU A 313 0.84 6.08 13.95
C LEU A 313 1.88 7.05 13.37
N SER A 314 1.87 8.31 13.80
CA SER A 314 2.87 9.33 13.45
C SER A 314 4.30 8.95 13.86
N LEU A 315 4.46 8.37 15.05
CA LEU A 315 5.74 7.86 15.54
C LEU A 315 6.14 6.59 14.77
N ALA A 316 5.21 5.67 14.56
CA ALA A 316 5.44 4.45 13.79
C ALA A 316 5.91 4.77 12.35
N PHE A 317 5.22 5.71 11.67
CA PHE A 317 5.59 6.20 10.35
C PHE A 317 7.00 6.80 10.33
N ARG A 318 7.34 7.68 11.28
CA ARG A 318 8.68 8.24 11.42
C ARG A 318 9.76 7.16 11.61
N HIS A 319 9.48 6.12 12.40
CA HIS A 319 10.40 5.01 12.61
C HIS A 319 10.55 4.13 11.35
N ILE A 320 9.45 3.81 10.65
CA ILE A 320 9.46 3.09 9.36
C ILE A 320 10.32 3.85 8.34
N VAL A 321 10.05 5.13 8.11
CA VAL A 321 10.80 5.97 7.17
C VAL A 321 12.29 6.02 7.56
N SER A 322 12.60 6.20 8.85
CA SER A 322 13.98 6.27 9.33
C SER A 322 14.75 4.94 9.14
N SER A 323 14.08 3.80 9.30
CA SER A 323 14.61 2.46 9.00
C SER A 323 14.85 2.27 7.49
N LEU A 324 13.87 2.60 6.65
CA LEU A 324 13.97 2.39 5.21
C LEU A 324 15.00 3.32 4.55
N LEU A 325 15.14 4.57 5.02
CA LEU A 325 16.23 5.47 4.62
C LEU A 325 17.60 4.93 5.03
N TRP A 326 17.71 4.32 6.22
CA TRP A 326 18.96 3.66 6.63
C TRP A 326 19.27 2.46 5.73
N TYR A 327 18.31 1.58 5.46
CA TYR A 327 18.48 0.44 4.55
C TYR A 327 18.92 0.90 3.14
N CYS A 328 18.28 1.93 2.58
CA CYS A 328 18.63 2.48 1.27
C CYS A 328 19.99 3.19 1.22
N SER A 329 20.60 3.52 2.37
CA SER A 329 21.97 4.03 2.41
C SER A 329 23.03 2.93 2.34
N GLN A 330 22.68 1.70 2.72
CA GLN A 330 23.56 0.53 2.69
C GLN A 330 23.32 -0.37 1.45
N HIS A 331 22.09 -0.41 0.94
CA HIS A 331 21.67 -1.26 -0.18
C HIS A 331 21.07 -0.43 -1.30
N SER A 332 21.53 -0.66 -2.54
CA SER A 332 21.06 0.06 -3.73
C SER A 332 19.63 -0.34 -4.12
N SER A 333 18.64 0.35 -3.58
CA SER A 333 17.22 0.17 -3.91
C SER A 333 16.58 1.51 -4.30
N GLU A 334 16.84 1.96 -5.53
CA GLU A 334 16.36 3.26 -6.03
C GLU A 334 14.83 3.37 -5.98
N GLU A 335 14.10 2.34 -6.39
CA GLU A 335 12.63 2.34 -6.36
C GLU A 335 12.08 2.55 -4.94
N LEU A 336 12.62 1.83 -3.94
CA LEU A 336 12.20 1.96 -2.56
C LEU A 336 12.51 3.36 -2.01
N LEU A 337 13.73 3.84 -2.24
CA LEU A 337 14.16 5.16 -1.81
C LEU A 337 13.27 6.26 -2.40
N HIS A 338 12.90 6.16 -3.67
CA HIS A 338 11.98 7.10 -4.31
C HIS A 338 10.59 7.10 -3.66
N GLU A 339 10.00 5.93 -3.42
CA GLU A 339 8.68 5.84 -2.78
C GLU A 339 8.71 6.38 -1.34
N VAL A 340 9.79 6.15 -0.58
CA VAL A 340 10.01 6.76 0.75
C VAL A 340 10.09 8.29 0.66
N ILE A 341 10.94 8.82 -0.21
CA ILE A 341 11.10 10.27 -0.42
C ILE A 341 9.76 10.90 -0.79
N ILE A 342 9.00 10.28 -1.71
CA ILE A 342 7.70 10.77 -2.16
C ILE A 342 6.70 10.84 -0.99
N CYS A 343 6.63 9.77 -0.20
CA CYS A 343 5.73 9.65 0.95
C CYS A 343 6.00 10.68 2.04
N VAL A 344 7.28 10.98 2.34
CA VAL A 344 7.65 12.06 3.27
C VAL A 344 7.19 13.43 2.76
N GLY A 345 7.30 13.69 1.46
CA GLY A 345 6.82 14.94 0.87
C GLY A 345 5.30 15.11 1.02
N TYR A 346 4.51 14.06 0.76
CA TYR A 346 3.06 14.11 0.99
C TYR A 346 2.69 14.22 2.47
N PHE A 347 3.45 13.58 3.36
CA PHE A 347 3.21 13.66 4.80
C PHE A 347 3.41 15.10 5.33
N THR A 348 4.38 15.83 4.78
CA THR A 348 4.81 17.13 5.30
C THR A 348 4.23 18.35 4.59
N VAL A 349 3.78 18.24 3.33
CA VAL A 349 3.32 19.38 2.54
C VAL A 349 2.17 20.12 3.25
N ASN A 350 2.41 21.40 3.55
CA ASN A 350 1.49 22.31 4.25
C ASN A 350 0.97 21.83 5.61
N HIS A 351 1.71 20.93 6.29
CA HIS A 351 1.31 20.37 7.58
C HIS A 351 2.42 20.58 8.63
N PRO A 352 2.35 21.66 9.43
CA PRO A 352 3.46 22.05 10.32
C PRO A 352 3.80 20.98 11.37
N ASP A 353 2.81 20.30 11.95
CA ASP A 353 3.07 19.26 12.95
C ASP A 353 3.81 18.05 12.35
N ASN A 354 3.49 17.67 11.11
CA ASN A 354 4.18 16.61 10.37
C ASN A 354 5.60 17.02 9.96
N GLN A 355 5.81 18.30 9.64
CA GLN A 355 7.15 18.87 9.47
C GLN A 355 7.97 18.78 10.78
N VAL A 356 7.35 19.00 11.95
CA VAL A 356 7.99 18.82 13.27
C VAL A 356 8.31 17.35 13.55
N ILE A 357 7.44 16.42 13.14
CA ILE A 357 7.68 14.97 13.27
C ILE A 357 8.95 14.57 12.48
N VAL A 358 9.15 15.02 11.24
CA VAL A 358 10.33 14.58 10.45
C VAL A 358 11.67 15.19 10.88
N GLN A 359 11.69 16.37 11.54
CA GLN A 359 12.93 16.92 12.10
C GLN A 359 13.32 16.30 13.46
N SER A 360 12.38 15.64 14.15
CA SER A 360 12.54 15.22 15.55
C SER A 360 12.90 13.74 15.73
N GLY A 361 13.21 13.39 16.98
CA GLY A 361 13.63 12.05 17.38
C GLY A 361 15.14 11.85 17.29
N ARG A 362 15.55 10.61 17.01
CA ARG A 362 16.95 10.20 17.06
C ARG A 362 17.72 10.73 15.84
N GLN A 363 18.89 11.30 16.08
CA GLN A 363 19.76 11.83 15.03
C GLN A 363 20.58 10.73 14.31
N PRO A 364 20.84 10.87 12.99
CA PRO A 364 20.30 11.91 12.11
C PRO A 364 18.78 11.72 11.88
N SER A 365 18.03 12.82 11.97
CA SER A 365 16.57 12.84 11.80
C SER A 365 16.16 12.44 10.39
N VAL A 366 14.85 12.22 10.15
CA VAL A 366 14.34 11.91 8.80
C VAL A 366 14.68 13.03 7.82
N LEU A 367 14.54 14.29 8.24
CA LEU A 367 14.92 15.44 7.42
C LEU A 367 16.43 15.46 7.12
N GLN A 368 17.29 15.26 8.12
CA GLN A 368 18.74 15.21 7.91
C GLN A 368 19.15 14.07 6.98
N LYS A 369 18.58 12.87 7.14
CA LYS A 369 18.83 11.72 6.26
C LYS A 369 18.46 12.00 4.80
N LEU A 370 17.44 12.82 4.54
CA LEU A 370 17.08 13.27 3.19
C LEU A 370 18.07 14.29 2.63
N CYS A 371 18.59 15.20 3.47
CA CYS A 371 19.65 16.14 3.08
C CYS A 371 21.01 15.45 2.85
N GLN A 372 21.27 14.34 3.53
CA GLN A 372 22.52 13.56 3.47
C GLN A 372 22.53 12.47 2.39
N LEU A 373 21.55 12.48 1.46
CA LEU A 373 21.52 11.54 0.34
C LEU A 373 22.73 11.70 -0.61
N PRO A 374 23.06 10.67 -1.42
CA PRO A 374 24.17 10.77 -2.37
C PRO A 374 24.02 11.97 -3.32
N PHE A 375 25.15 12.65 -3.64
CA PHE A 375 25.20 13.87 -4.47
C PHE A 375 24.41 13.79 -5.79
N GLN A 376 24.18 12.59 -6.33
CA GLN A 376 23.33 12.37 -7.50
C GLN A 376 21.90 12.94 -7.31
N TYR A 377 21.33 12.84 -6.11
CA TYR A 377 20.01 13.42 -5.77
C TYR A 377 19.96 14.96 -5.78
N PHE A 378 21.12 15.62 -5.73
CA PHE A 378 21.26 17.08 -5.77
C PHE A 378 21.76 17.61 -7.11
N SER A 379 22.09 16.74 -8.06
CA SER A 379 22.74 17.10 -9.33
C SER A 379 22.07 16.51 -10.58
N HIS A 380 21.47 15.31 -10.49
CA HIS A 380 20.90 14.64 -11.65
C HIS A 380 19.43 15.07 -11.84
N PRO A 381 19.03 15.61 -13.02
CA PRO A 381 17.68 16.15 -13.22
C PRO A 381 16.53 15.17 -12.97
N ARG A 382 16.75 13.85 -13.10
CA ARG A 382 15.78 12.82 -12.73
C ARG A 382 15.55 12.76 -11.22
N LEU A 383 16.64 12.70 -10.45
CA LEU A 383 16.61 12.48 -9.00
C LEU A 383 16.26 13.75 -8.21
N ILE A 384 16.68 14.92 -8.73
CA ILE A 384 16.26 16.24 -8.23
C ILE A 384 14.73 16.33 -8.19
N LYS A 385 14.04 15.91 -9.26
CA LYS A 385 12.56 15.92 -9.33
C LYS A 385 11.88 14.96 -8.34
N VAL A 386 12.60 13.99 -7.79
CA VAL A 386 12.10 13.12 -6.72
C VAL A 386 12.30 13.80 -5.35
N LEU A 387 13.52 14.28 -5.07
CA LEU A 387 13.92 14.80 -3.75
C LEU A 387 13.44 16.22 -3.47
N PHE A 388 13.66 17.17 -4.40
CA PHE A 388 13.46 18.59 -4.11
C PHE A 388 12.02 18.94 -3.74
N PRO A 389 10.96 18.38 -4.38
CA PRO A 389 9.59 18.61 -3.93
C PRO A 389 9.34 18.16 -2.48
N SER A 390 10.00 17.09 -2.02
CA SER A 390 9.89 16.63 -0.63
C SER A 390 10.64 17.54 0.34
N LEU A 391 11.82 18.03 -0.02
CA LEU A 391 12.56 19.00 0.82
C LEU A 391 11.83 20.36 0.89
N ILE A 392 11.23 20.81 -0.22
CA ILE A 392 10.37 22.00 -0.24
C ILE A 392 9.19 21.80 0.71
N SER A 393 8.48 20.68 0.61
CA SER A 393 7.33 20.35 1.46
C SER A 393 7.67 20.21 2.94
N ALA A 394 8.85 19.66 3.25
CA ALA A 394 9.33 19.51 4.62
C ALA A 394 9.80 20.82 5.26
N CYS A 395 10.35 21.75 4.48
CA CYS A 395 11.00 22.97 5.02
C CYS A 395 10.22 24.27 4.81
N TYR A 396 9.30 24.34 3.84
CA TYR A 396 8.56 25.57 3.56
C TYR A 396 7.68 25.97 4.76
N ASN A 397 7.70 27.27 5.07
CA ASN A 397 7.03 27.88 6.23
C ASN A 397 7.48 27.33 7.60
N ASN A 398 8.64 26.65 7.67
CA ASN A 398 9.21 26.14 8.93
C ASN A 398 10.67 26.61 9.10
N PRO A 399 10.93 27.64 9.92
CA PRO A 399 12.28 28.18 10.12
C PRO A 399 13.28 27.16 10.69
N GLN A 400 12.85 26.23 11.56
CA GLN A 400 13.74 25.22 12.14
C GLN A 400 14.18 24.20 11.08
N ASN A 401 13.24 23.67 10.30
CA ASN A 401 13.54 22.76 9.20
C ASN A 401 14.41 23.44 8.13
N LYS A 402 14.22 24.75 7.89
CA LYS A 402 15.10 25.54 7.01
C LYS A 402 16.54 25.63 7.57
N VAL A 403 16.75 25.85 8.87
CA VAL A 403 18.09 25.84 9.47
C VAL A 403 18.77 24.47 9.31
N ILE A 404 18.04 23.37 9.55
CA ILE A 404 18.56 22.00 9.34
C ILE A 404 18.94 21.79 7.87
N LEU A 405 18.11 22.24 6.92
CA LEU A 405 18.41 22.19 5.49
C LEU A 405 19.68 22.99 5.15
N GLN A 406 19.85 24.19 5.71
CA GLN A 406 20.99 25.08 5.45
C GLN A 406 22.33 24.54 5.98
N GLN A 407 22.31 23.68 7.00
CA GLN A 407 23.52 23.02 7.51
C GLN A 407 24.10 21.99 6.53
N GLU A 408 23.24 21.40 5.69
CA GLU A 408 23.60 20.29 4.79
C GLU A 408 23.66 20.72 3.31
N MET A 409 22.83 21.69 2.89
CA MET A 409 22.77 22.16 1.50
C MET A 409 22.31 23.62 1.34
N SER A 410 22.63 24.22 0.20
CA SER A 410 22.18 25.59 -0.12
C SER A 410 20.69 25.64 -0.50
N CYS A 411 19.89 26.44 0.22
CA CYS A 411 18.49 26.72 -0.13
C CYS A 411 18.30 27.31 -1.54
N VAL A 412 19.34 27.92 -2.11
CA VAL A 412 19.30 28.46 -3.49
C VAL A 412 18.97 27.35 -4.50
N LEU A 413 19.39 26.11 -4.26
CA LEU A 413 19.08 24.98 -5.13
C LEU A 413 17.56 24.70 -5.21
N LEU A 414 16.85 24.81 -4.08
CA LEU A 414 15.38 24.67 -4.06
C LEU A 414 14.69 25.86 -4.73
N ALA A 415 15.20 27.07 -4.49
CA ALA A 415 14.69 28.29 -5.11
C ALA A 415 14.80 28.25 -6.65
N THR A 416 15.98 27.92 -7.19
CA THR A 416 16.18 27.78 -8.65
C THR A 416 15.27 26.70 -9.24
N PHE A 417 15.10 25.55 -8.56
CA PHE A 417 14.21 24.49 -9.04
C PHE A 417 12.72 24.92 -9.11
N ILE A 418 12.25 25.74 -8.16
CA ILE A 418 10.90 26.32 -8.21
C ILE A 418 10.78 27.28 -9.41
N GLN A 419 11.80 28.14 -9.61
CA GLN A 419 11.84 29.12 -10.71
C GLN A 419 11.87 28.45 -12.10
N ASP A 420 12.64 27.38 -12.27
CA ASP A 420 12.69 26.57 -13.49
C ASP A 420 11.33 25.88 -13.74
N GLY A 421 10.71 25.35 -12.68
CA GLY A 421 9.38 24.74 -12.72
C GLY A 421 8.28 25.70 -13.17
N ALA A 422 8.34 26.96 -12.75
CA ALA A 422 7.45 28.03 -13.21
C ALA A 422 7.70 28.39 -14.68
N SER A 423 8.97 28.53 -15.07
CA SER A 423 9.39 28.97 -16.41
C SER A 423 9.03 27.96 -17.51
N SER A 424 9.14 26.66 -17.23
CA SER A 424 8.89 25.56 -18.18
C SER A 424 7.47 25.53 -18.78
N LYS A 425 6.49 26.19 -18.16
CA LYS A 425 5.09 26.23 -18.62
C LYS A 425 4.69 27.52 -19.35
N ASN A 426 5.58 28.50 -19.43
CA ASN A 426 5.32 29.77 -20.13
C ASN A 426 5.66 29.72 -21.63
N HIS A 427 6.24 28.63 -22.15
CA HIS A 427 6.45 28.44 -23.58
C HIS A 427 5.12 28.11 -24.30
N PRO A 428 4.72 28.86 -25.35
CA PRO A 428 3.39 28.75 -25.96
C PRO A 428 3.07 27.37 -26.57
N ASP A 429 4.07 26.64 -27.10
CA ASP A 429 3.87 25.32 -27.72
C ASP A 429 3.31 24.27 -26.74
N ASN A 430 3.60 24.40 -25.45
CA ASN A 430 3.13 23.47 -24.42
C ASN A 430 1.62 23.62 -24.10
N ARG A 431 0.94 24.64 -24.65
CA ARG A 431 -0.51 24.84 -24.49
C ARG A 431 -1.32 23.93 -25.42
N MET A 432 -0.81 23.57 -26.60
CA MET A 432 -1.53 22.69 -27.53
C MET A 432 -1.70 21.26 -27.00
N HIS A 433 -0.77 20.79 -26.17
CA HIS A 433 -0.86 19.46 -25.51
C HIS A 433 -1.64 19.46 -24.19
N GLN A 434 -2.22 20.59 -23.77
CA GLN A 434 -2.89 20.68 -22.47
C GLN A 434 -4.30 20.05 -22.50
N GLY A 435 -4.92 19.92 -23.68
CA GLY A 435 -6.21 19.24 -23.87
C GLY A 435 -6.15 17.72 -23.77
N ASP A 436 -5.00 17.09 -24.01
CA ASP A 436 -4.82 15.63 -24.01
C ASP A 436 -4.35 15.06 -22.65
N LYS A 437 -4.20 15.90 -21.61
CA LYS A 437 -3.65 15.48 -20.30
C LYS A 437 -4.59 14.65 -19.43
N VAL A 438 -5.83 14.42 -19.85
CA VAL A 438 -6.85 13.67 -19.07
C VAL A 438 -6.47 12.21 -18.84
N SER A 439 -5.54 11.64 -19.64
CA SER A 439 -5.24 10.20 -19.66
C SER A 439 -3.77 9.82 -19.45
N GLN A 440 -2.90 10.77 -19.10
CA GLN A 440 -1.50 10.43 -18.78
C GLN A 440 -1.38 9.76 -17.40
N PRO A 441 -0.48 8.77 -17.23
CA PRO A 441 -0.13 8.25 -15.92
C PRO A 441 0.35 9.38 -14.99
N LEU A 442 0.05 9.25 -13.70
CA LEU A 442 0.57 10.13 -12.66
C LEU A 442 2.09 10.27 -12.72
N ASP A 443 2.56 11.49 -13.00
CA ASP A 443 3.94 11.85 -12.75
C ASP A 443 4.08 12.36 -11.31
N TYR A 444 4.51 11.46 -10.42
CA TYR A 444 4.88 11.75 -9.03
C TYR A 444 6.09 12.70 -8.91
N CYS A 445 6.81 12.94 -10.01
CA CYS A 445 7.97 13.82 -10.08
C CYS A 445 7.60 15.23 -10.61
N GLU A 446 6.33 15.47 -11.00
CA GLU A 446 5.87 16.81 -11.36
C GLU A 446 5.62 17.62 -10.08
N LEU A 447 6.33 18.75 -9.91
CA LEU A 447 6.24 19.59 -8.70
C LEU A 447 4.81 19.98 -8.33
N SER A 448 3.91 20.24 -9.29
CA SER A 448 2.53 20.61 -8.96
C SER A 448 1.63 19.47 -8.47
N ASN A 449 2.12 18.23 -8.52
CA ASN A 449 1.48 17.08 -7.89
C ASN A 449 2.12 16.80 -6.52
N ARG A 450 3.00 17.67 -6.01
CA ARG A 450 3.82 17.47 -4.81
C ARG A 450 3.89 18.70 -3.90
N PHE A 451 3.76 19.91 -4.47
CA PHE A 451 3.69 21.19 -3.77
C PHE A 451 2.76 22.18 -4.53
N PRO A 452 1.82 22.87 -3.84
CA PRO A 452 0.77 23.68 -4.47
C PRO A 452 1.31 24.89 -5.25
N ARG A 453 0.77 25.14 -6.45
CA ARG A 453 1.29 26.17 -7.38
C ARG A 453 1.12 27.60 -6.87
N ASP A 454 0.02 27.88 -6.20
CA ASP A 454 -0.31 29.16 -5.57
C ASP A 454 0.72 29.59 -4.51
N GLN A 455 1.58 28.68 -4.07
CA GLN A 455 2.60 28.93 -3.03
C GLN A 455 4.03 28.96 -3.59
N TRP A 456 4.23 28.81 -4.91
CA TRP A 456 5.56 28.76 -5.51
C TRP A 456 6.34 30.06 -5.32
N ASP A 457 5.72 31.23 -5.51
CA ASP A 457 6.37 32.53 -5.31
C ASP A 457 6.73 32.79 -3.84
N SER A 458 5.83 32.44 -2.92
CA SER A 458 6.07 32.54 -1.47
C SER A 458 7.18 31.59 -1.00
N ALA A 459 7.23 30.37 -1.54
CA ALA A 459 8.30 29.42 -1.28
C ALA A 459 9.65 29.90 -1.84
N LEU A 460 9.67 30.47 -3.05
CA LEU A 460 10.85 31.09 -3.65
C LEU A 460 11.42 32.18 -2.74
N GLN A 461 10.58 33.11 -2.26
CA GLN A 461 10.97 34.15 -1.31
C GLN A 461 11.48 33.57 0.01
N PHE A 462 10.80 32.57 0.56
CA PHE A 462 11.19 31.90 1.81
C PHE A 462 12.59 31.28 1.73
N PHE A 463 12.92 30.58 0.63
CA PHE A 463 14.24 29.96 0.45
C PHE A 463 15.34 30.95 0.06
N LEU A 464 15.02 32.06 -0.63
CA LEU A 464 15.98 33.12 -0.96
C LEU A 464 16.28 34.08 0.19
N LYS A 465 15.34 34.28 1.14
CA LYS A 465 15.59 35.16 2.30
C LYS A 465 16.77 34.61 3.12
N LYS A 466 17.87 35.38 3.17
CA LYS A 466 18.95 35.14 4.15
C LYS A 466 18.40 35.33 5.56
N GLN A 467 18.87 34.53 6.52
CA GLN A 467 18.61 34.84 7.92
C GLN A 467 19.24 36.20 8.27
N GLU A 468 18.50 36.96 9.05
CA GLU A 468 19.07 38.04 9.87
C GLU A 468 19.49 37.33 11.17
N ASP A 469 20.76 37.51 11.56
CA ASP A 469 21.42 36.80 12.67
C ASP A 469 20.87 37.19 14.06
#